data_AF-A0A9P0FJU2-F1
#
_entry.id   AF-A0A9P0FJU2-F1
#
_cell.length_a   1.000
_cell.length_b   1.000
_cell.length_c   1.000
_cell.angle_alpha   90.00
_cell.angle_beta   90.00
_cell.angle_gamma   90.00
#
_symmetry.space_group_name_H-M   'P 1'
#
loop_
_entity.id
_entity.type
_entity.pdbx_description
1 polymer ?
#
loop_
_entity_poly.entity_id
_entity_poly.type
_entity_poly.pdbx_seq_one_letter_code
_entity_poly.pdbx_strand_id
1 'polypeptide(L)'
;MDQESVDSNSPLADQTWIPLTFLISAAFFCHTGIRILPWMLIGEVYPPETRSMASGMTGATSYFFGFAANKLFLSMVGIMTVPGTFWFYGCMALTGAITLHFALPETEGKTLYEITEHFAGRKKMNNKIFKEQKVHKIGAVNEAYRPDKYEQFESSL
;
A
#
# COMPACT_ATOMS: atom_id res chain seq x y z
N MET A 1 48.09 -1.38 24.63
CA MET A 1 48.10 0.08 24.52
C MET A 1 47.14 0.43 23.39
N ASP A 2 45.90 0.85 23.60
CA ASP A 2 45.22 1.25 24.82
C ASP A 2 43.76 0.84 24.69
N GLN A 3 43.24 0.22 25.74
CA GLN A 3 41.83 -0.08 25.87
C GLN A 3 41.16 1.25 26.18
N GLU A 4 40.62 1.90 25.15
CA GLU A 4 39.92 3.17 25.28
C GLU A 4 38.74 2.94 26.22
N SER A 5 38.87 3.50 27.42
CA SER A 5 37.85 3.51 28.46
C SER A 5 36.63 4.19 27.88
N VAL A 6 35.63 3.37 27.51
CA VAL A 6 34.29 3.85 27.22
C VAL A 6 33.79 4.51 28.49
N ASP A 7 33.93 5.84 28.55
CA ASP A 7 33.37 6.65 29.61
C ASP A 7 31.85 6.41 29.62
N SER A 8 31.38 5.71 30.65
CA SER A 8 29.98 5.38 30.91
C SER A 8 29.11 6.61 31.21
N ASN A 9 29.66 7.82 31.08
CA ASN A 9 29.00 9.10 31.26
C ASN A 9 29.18 10.04 30.04
N SER A 10 29.37 9.48 28.84
CA SER A 10 29.25 10.29 27.63
C SER A 10 27.76 10.61 27.40
N PRO A 11 27.33 11.89 27.34
CA PRO A 11 25.93 12.26 27.09
C PRO A 11 25.41 11.79 25.72
N LEU A 12 26.27 11.17 24.90
CA LEU A 12 25.94 10.56 23.62
C LEU A 12 25.35 9.15 23.78
N ALA A 13 25.83 8.34 24.75
CA ALA A 13 25.31 7.00 25.02
C ALA A 13 23.90 7.05 25.63
N ASP A 14 23.69 7.96 26.57
CA ASP A 14 22.39 8.20 27.23
C ASP A 14 21.33 8.80 26.28
N GLN A 15 21.74 9.33 25.12
CA GLN A 15 20.86 9.88 24.09
C GLN A 15 20.76 8.98 22.85
N THR A 16 21.38 7.79 22.84
CA THR A 16 21.34 6.87 21.69
C THR A 16 19.99 6.16 21.54
N TRP A 17 19.22 6.01 22.63
CA TRP A 17 17.91 5.35 22.60
C TRP A 17 16.85 6.17 21.84
N ILE A 18 16.94 7.50 21.84
CA ILE A 18 16.00 8.40 21.14
C ILE A 18 16.03 8.17 19.62
N PRO A 19 17.17 8.31 18.92
CA PRO A 19 17.22 8.07 17.49
C PRO A 19 16.92 6.61 17.14
N LEU A 20 17.28 5.66 18.01
CA LEU A 20 17.01 4.24 17.78
C LEU A 20 15.50 3.93 17.84
N THR A 21 14.79 4.42 18.86
CA THR A 21 13.34 4.25 18.98
C THR A 21 12.59 4.98 17.87
N PHE A 22 13.05 6.16 17.47
CA PHE A 22 12.48 6.91 16.35
C PHE A 22 12.67 6.18 15.02
N LEU A 23 13.86 5.59 14.78
CA LEU A 23 14.14 4.82 13.58
C LEU A 23 13.32 3.53 13.51
N ILE A 24 13.20 2.80 14.62
CA ILE A 24 12.39 1.57 14.67
C ILE A 24 10.91 1.86 14.46
N SER A 25 10.37 2.88 15.13
CA SER A 25 8.97 3.27 14.96
C SER A 25 8.68 3.75 13.54
N ALA A 26 9.53 4.62 12.98
CA ALA A 26 9.43 5.05 11.59
C ALA A 26 9.51 3.87 10.60
N ALA A 27 10.42 2.91 10.83
CA ALA A 27 10.52 1.70 10.02
C ALA A 27 9.25 0.86 10.10
N PHE A 28 8.66 0.71 11.29
CA PHE A 28 7.42 -0.03 11.49
C PHE A 28 6.24 0.60 10.75
N PHE A 29 6.02 1.91 10.91
CA PHE A 29 4.96 2.65 10.20
C PHE A 29 5.15 2.60 8.68
N CYS A 30 6.39 2.76 8.20
CA CYS A 30 6.70 2.71 6.78
C CYS A 30 6.47 1.31 6.18
N HIS A 31 6.79 0.24 6.93
CA HIS A 31 6.53 -1.14 6.47
C HIS A 31 5.05 -1.50 6.47
N THR A 32 4.32 -1.12 7.53
CA THR A 32 2.93 -1.50 7.71
C THR A 32 1.98 -0.70 6.82
N GLY A 33 2.22 0.59 6.61
CA GLY A 33 1.40 1.40 5.72
C GLY A 33 1.81 1.24 4.26
N ILE A 34 2.93 1.83 3.88
CA ILE A 34 3.28 2.10 2.47
C ILE A 34 3.46 0.83 1.65
N ARG A 35 3.87 -0.28 2.26
CA ARG A 35 4.12 -1.54 1.54
C ARG A 35 2.87 -2.42 1.43
N ILE A 36 2.04 -2.44 2.47
CA ILE A 36 0.84 -3.28 2.49
C ILE A 36 -0.29 -2.60 1.69
N LEU A 37 -0.37 -1.27 1.70
CA LEU A 37 -1.40 -0.52 1.00
C LEU A 37 -1.49 -0.84 -0.51
N PRO A 38 -0.39 -0.82 -1.31
CA PRO A 38 -0.46 -1.17 -2.73
C PRO A 38 -0.87 -2.63 -2.97
N TRP A 39 -0.44 -3.55 -2.11
CA TRP A 39 -0.82 -4.96 -2.20
C TRP A 39 -2.31 -5.18 -1.92
N MET A 40 -2.86 -4.45 -0.95
CA MET A 40 -4.31 -4.45 -0.67
C MET A 40 -5.09 -3.82 -1.83
N LEU A 41 -4.59 -2.72 -2.39
CA LEU A 41 -5.23 -1.99 -3.47
C LEU A 41 -5.39 -2.83 -4.74
N ILE A 42 -4.41 -3.67 -5.06
CA ILE A 42 -4.49 -4.65 -6.16
C ILE A 42 -5.70 -5.58 -5.96
N GLY A 43 -6.02 -5.94 -4.72
CA GLY A 43 -7.23 -6.69 -4.41
C GLY A 43 -8.51 -5.90 -4.70
N GLU A 44 -8.56 -4.62 -4.36
CA GLU A 44 -9.79 -3.81 -4.42
C GLU A 44 -10.09 -3.22 -5.80
N VAL A 45 -9.06 -2.91 -6.58
CA VAL A 45 -9.19 -2.23 -7.88
C VAL A 45 -9.56 -3.18 -9.02
N TYR A 46 -9.09 -4.44 -8.98
CA TYR A 46 -9.30 -5.36 -10.09
C TYR A 46 -10.62 -6.14 -9.97
N PRO A 47 -11.44 -6.18 -11.04
CA PRO A 47 -12.66 -6.99 -11.05
C PRO A 47 -12.32 -8.49 -10.94
N PRO A 48 -13.19 -9.29 -10.32
CA PRO A 48 -12.90 -10.69 -9.98
C PRO A 48 -12.56 -11.57 -11.19
N GLU A 49 -13.12 -11.26 -12.36
CA GLU A 49 -12.91 -12.02 -13.61
C GLU A 49 -11.49 -11.90 -14.17
N THR A 50 -10.83 -10.74 -14.01
CA THR A 50 -9.48 -10.49 -14.56
C THR A 50 -8.41 -10.31 -13.50
N ARG A 51 -8.76 -10.48 -12.21
CA ARG A 51 -7.87 -10.20 -11.07
C ARG A 51 -6.56 -10.97 -11.15
N SER A 52 -6.59 -12.25 -11.50
CA SER A 52 -5.40 -13.10 -11.54
C SER A 52 -4.36 -12.60 -12.57
N MET A 53 -4.79 -12.34 -13.81
CA MET A 53 -3.91 -11.84 -14.87
C MET A 53 -3.39 -10.43 -14.56
N ALA A 54 -4.26 -9.53 -14.09
CA ALA A 54 -3.88 -8.17 -13.74
C ALA A 54 -2.91 -8.12 -12.55
N SER A 55 -3.11 -8.95 -11.52
CA SER A 55 -2.19 -9.07 -10.39
C SER A 55 -0.82 -9.61 -10.81
N GLY A 56 -0.78 -10.56 -11.75
CA GLY A 56 0.47 -11.11 -12.29
C GLY A 56 1.28 -10.05 -13.05
N MET A 57 0.61 -9.28 -13.92
CA MET A 57 1.24 -8.17 -14.66
C MET A 57 1.73 -7.06 -13.73
N THR A 58 0.93 -6.72 -12.72
CA THR A 58 1.30 -5.73 -11.70
C THR A 58 2.50 -6.20 -10.88
N GLY A 59 2.50 -7.47 -10.47
CA GLY A 59 3.62 -8.09 -9.77
C GLY A 59 4.90 -8.05 -10.60
N ALA A 60 4.84 -8.49 -11.87
CA ALA A 60 5.98 -8.45 -12.78
C ALA A 60 6.55 -7.04 -12.95
N THR A 61 5.68 -6.05 -13.13
CA THR A 61 6.05 -4.63 -13.23
C THR A 61 6.71 -4.14 -11.93
N SER A 62 6.15 -4.51 -10.78
CA SER A 62 6.69 -4.14 -9.45
C SER A 62 8.09 -4.69 -9.22
N TYR A 63 8.33 -5.96 -9.59
CA TYR A 63 9.66 -6.57 -9.51
C TYR A 63 10.65 -5.96 -10.50
N PHE A 64 10.20 -5.60 -11.70
CA PHE A 64 11.03 -4.89 -12.68
C PHE A 64 11.50 -3.53 -12.13
N PHE A 65 10.59 -2.73 -11.58
CA PHE A 65 10.95 -1.46 -10.93
C PHE A 65 11.86 -1.69 -9.71
N GLY A 66 11.61 -2.74 -8.93
CA GLY A 66 12.49 -3.14 -7.83
C GLY A 66 13.91 -3.44 -8.30
N PHE A 67 14.06 -4.18 -9.40
CA PHE A 67 15.36 -4.46 -10.00
C PHE A 67 16.06 -3.19 -10.50
N ALA A 68 15.33 -2.34 -11.23
CA ALA A 68 15.85 -1.06 -11.71
C ALA A 68 16.30 -0.15 -10.57
N ALA A 69 15.50 -0.05 -9.49
CA ALA A 69 15.83 0.73 -8.31
C ALA A 69 17.08 0.21 -7.59
N ASN A 70 17.25 -1.12 -7.48
CA ASN A 70 18.46 -1.70 -6.90
C ASN A 70 19.70 -1.43 -7.76
N LYS A 71 19.59 -1.58 -9.10
CA LYS A 71 20.69 -1.24 -10.01
C LYS A 71 21.07 0.23 -9.94
N LEU A 72 20.08 1.11 -9.90
CA LEU A 72 20.29 2.55 -9.75
C LEU A 72 20.92 2.89 -8.40
N PHE A 73 20.52 2.21 -7.32
CA PHE A 73 21.11 2.38 -5.99
C PHE A 73 22.60 2.04 -6.00
N LEU A 74 22.97 0.87 -6.54
CA LEU A 74 24.37 0.46 -6.65
C LEU A 74 25.19 1.47 -7.48
N SER A 75 24.62 1.96 -8.59
CA SER A 75 25.28 2.98 -9.42
C SER A 75 25.39 4.33 -8.70
N MET A 76 24.37 4.74 -7.94
CA MET A 76 24.38 6.00 -7.20
C MET A 76 25.34 5.98 -6.02
N VAL A 77 25.46 4.87 -5.29
CA VAL A 77 26.44 4.75 -4.20
C VAL A 77 27.88 4.90 -4.72
N GLY A 78 28.14 4.49 -5.96
CA GLY A 78 29.45 4.67 -6.60
C GLY A 78 29.73 6.10 -7.09
N ILE A 79 28.70 6.91 -7.33
CA ILE A 79 28.83 8.27 -7.89
C ILE A 79 28.59 9.36 -6.83
N MET A 80 27.75 9.07 -5.83
CA MET A 80 27.21 10.02 -4.86
C MET A 80 27.36 9.48 -3.44
N THR A 81 27.74 10.35 -2.50
CA THR A 81 27.92 10.00 -1.08
C THR A 81 26.61 9.48 -0.47
N VAL A 82 26.71 8.54 0.48
CA VAL A 82 25.59 7.89 1.20
C VAL A 82 24.42 8.84 1.58
N PRO A 83 24.65 10.01 2.21
CA PRO A 83 23.56 10.90 2.60
C PRO A 83 22.77 11.48 1.41
N GLY A 84 23.41 11.71 0.26
CA GLY A 84 22.72 12.20 -0.94
C GLY A 84 21.75 11.16 -1.50
N THR A 85 22.14 9.88 -1.50
CA THR A 85 21.29 8.78 -1.96
C THR A 85 20.05 8.64 -1.06
N PHE A 86 20.22 8.75 0.27
CA PHE A 86 19.08 8.75 1.19
C PHE A 86 18.08 9.87 0.91
N TRP A 87 18.56 11.09 0.65
CA TRP A 87 17.69 12.22 0.32
C TRP A 87 16.92 11.98 -0.99
N PHE A 88 17.59 11.49 -2.04
CA PHE A 88 16.97 11.20 -3.33
C PHE A 88 15.84 10.17 -3.21
N TYR A 89 16.12 9.03 -2.57
CA TYR A 89 15.10 8.00 -2.35
C TYR A 89 13.99 8.46 -1.40
N GLY A 90 14.31 9.30 -0.41
CA GLY A 90 13.33 9.94 0.46
C GLY A 90 12.37 10.85 -0.31
N CYS A 91 12.87 11.70 -1.19
CA CYS A 91 12.05 12.57 -2.05
C CYS A 91 11.17 11.76 -3.02
N MET A 92 11.71 10.69 -3.62
CA MET A 92 10.90 9.80 -4.46
C MET A 92 9.79 9.13 -3.66
N ALA A 93 10.08 8.64 -2.45
CA ALA A 93 9.08 8.03 -1.58
C ALA A 93 7.99 9.03 -1.17
N LEU A 94 8.36 10.28 -0.85
CA LEU A 94 7.43 11.38 -0.55
C LEU A 94 6.52 11.69 -1.75
N THR A 95 7.08 11.79 -2.94
CA THR A 95 6.32 12.04 -4.17
C THR A 95 5.36 10.88 -4.46
N GLY A 96 5.81 9.65 -4.26
CA GLY A 96 4.97 8.45 -4.34
C GLY A 96 3.84 8.45 -3.33
N ALA A 97 4.10 8.83 -2.08
CA ALA A 97 3.09 8.93 -1.03
C ALA A 97 2.05 10.02 -1.33
N ILE A 98 2.47 11.18 -1.84
CA ILE A 98 1.56 12.26 -2.27
C ILE A 98 0.68 11.80 -3.43
N THR A 99 1.30 11.18 -4.44
CA THR A 99 0.56 10.66 -5.60
C THR A 99 -0.43 9.58 -5.18
N LEU A 100 -0.03 8.69 -4.26
CA LEU A 100 -0.91 7.68 -3.68
C LEU A 100 -2.08 8.34 -2.96
N HIS A 101 -1.84 9.38 -2.14
CA HIS A 101 -2.90 10.10 -1.44
C HIS A 101 -3.92 10.76 -2.38
N PHE A 102 -3.48 11.29 -3.53
CA PHE A 102 -4.41 11.84 -4.53
C PHE A 102 -5.09 10.78 -5.40
N ALA A 103 -4.39 9.69 -5.73
CA ALA A 103 -4.88 8.62 -6.59
C ALA A 103 -5.83 7.65 -5.86
N LEU A 104 -5.72 7.54 -4.54
CA LEU A 104 -6.66 6.82 -3.68
C LEU A 104 -7.72 7.81 -3.16
N PRO A 105 -8.89 7.97 -3.81
CA PRO A 105 -10.04 8.54 -3.13
C PRO A 105 -10.37 7.62 -1.94
N GLU A 106 -10.57 8.19 -0.76
CA GLU A 106 -10.89 7.52 0.51
C GLU A 106 -11.71 6.23 0.26
N THR A 107 -11.05 5.06 0.33
CA THR A 107 -11.65 3.73 0.10
C THR A 107 -12.29 3.17 1.37
N GLU A 108 -12.15 3.86 2.50
CA GLU A 108 -12.69 3.43 3.78
C GLU A 108 -14.23 3.52 3.76
N GLY A 109 -14.91 2.37 3.87
CA GLY A 109 -16.35 2.29 4.08
C GLY A 109 -17.23 2.24 2.82
N LYS A 110 -16.68 1.98 1.63
CA LYS A 110 -17.46 1.79 0.40
C LYS A 110 -17.43 0.34 -0.10
N THR A 111 -18.50 -0.08 -0.75
CA THR A 111 -18.61 -1.45 -1.26
C THR A 111 -17.68 -1.67 -2.45
N LEU A 112 -17.08 -2.87 -2.57
CA LEU A 112 -16.23 -3.26 -3.71
C LEU A 112 -16.92 -3.04 -5.07
N TYR A 113 -18.25 -3.18 -5.13
CA TYR A 113 -19.04 -2.93 -6.33
C TYR A 113 -19.02 -1.44 -6.74
N GLU A 114 -19.23 -0.52 -5.80
CA GLU A 114 -19.17 0.93 -6.06
C GLU A 114 -17.77 1.40 -6.45
N ILE A 115 -16.72 0.82 -5.84
CA ILE A 115 -15.32 1.09 -6.19
C ILE A 115 -15.05 0.65 -7.63
N THR A 116 -15.45 -0.58 -7.98
CA THR A 116 -15.27 -1.12 -9.33
C THR A 116 -16.06 -0.33 -10.38
N GLU A 117 -17.29 0.11 -10.08
CA GLU A 117 -18.08 0.96 -10.99
C GLU A 117 -17.49 2.36 -11.19
N HIS A 118 -16.86 2.92 -10.15
CA HIS A 118 -16.17 4.20 -10.23
C HIS A 118 -14.92 4.12 -11.09
N PHE A 119 -14.06 3.13 -10.85
CA PHE A 119 -12.84 2.91 -11.63
C PHE A 119 -13.13 2.43 -13.06
N ALA A 120 -14.26 1.74 -13.30
CA ALA A 120 -14.74 1.40 -14.64
C ALA A 120 -15.41 2.57 -15.39
N GLY A 121 -15.47 3.77 -14.81
CA GLY A 121 -16.00 4.98 -15.44
C GLY A 121 -17.53 5.00 -15.63
N ARG A 122 -18.26 4.06 -15.03
CA ARG A 122 -19.73 3.93 -15.18
C ARG A 122 -20.53 4.82 -14.22
N LYS A 123 -19.93 5.27 -13.10
CA LYS A 123 -20.62 6.12 -12.10
C LYS A 123 -19.66 7.07 -11.36
N LYS A 124 -19.99 8.36 -11.26
CA LYS A 124 -19.30 9.32 -10.37
C LYS A 124 -19.74 9.07 -8.92
N MET A 125 -18.82 8.70 -8.03
CA MET A 125 -19.14 8.58 -6.60
C MET A 125 -19.46 9.96 -6.03
N ASN A 126 -20.59 10.06 -5.34
CA ASN A 126 -20.98 11.24 -4.56
C ASN A 126 -20.69 10.96 -3.08
N ASN A 127 -20.21 11.96 -2.34
CA ASN A 127 -19.55 11.80 -1.04
C ASN A 127 -20.51 11.54 0.15
N LYS A 128 -21.58 10.77 -0.05
CA LYS A 128 -22.53 10.43 1.01
C LYS A 128 -22.14 9.09 1.61
N ILE A 129 -21.50 9.12 2.78
CA ILE A 129 -21.25 7.95 3.63
C ILE A 129 -22.62 7.30 3.89
N PHE A 130 -22.83 6.09 3.37
CA PHE A 130 -24.00 5.27 3.68
C PHE A 130 -23.92 4.84 5.14
N LYS A 131 -24.43 5.71 6.01
CA LYS A 131 -24.72 5.38 7.40
C LYS A 131 -26.03 4.60 7.43
N GLU A 132 -26.04 3.37 6.93
CA GLU A 132 -27.20 2.48 7.00
C GLU A 132 -26.91 1.26 7.89
N GLN A 133 -27.35 1.42 9.14
CA GLN A 133 -28.12 0.43 9.90
C GLN A 133 -27.46 -0.91 10.24
N LYS A 134 -26.75 -0.90 11.38
CA LYS A 134 -26.80 -2.02 12.34
C LYS A 134 -28.24 -2.22 12.82
N VAL A 135 -29.08 -2.99 12.13
CA VAL A 135 -30.25 -3.65 12.74
C VAL A 135 -30.53 -5.00 12.06
N HIS A 136 -30.10 -6.07 12.73
CA HIS A 136 -30.86 -7.31 12.92
C HIS A 136 -31.15 -8.22 11.70
N LYS A 137 -30.47 -9.37 11.63
CA LYS A 137 -31.09 -10.71 11.70
C LYS A 137 -30.04 -11.81 11.81
N ILE A 138 -30.04 -12.49 12.97
CA ILE A 138 -29.47 -13.83 13.12
C ILE A 138 -30.31 -14.77 12.23
N GLY A 139 -29.69 -15.43 11.26
CA GLY A 139 -30.29 -16.58 10.55
C GLY A 139 -30.89 -16.35 9.16
N ALA A 140 -30.40 -15.42 8.35
CA ALA A 140 -30.74 -15.37 6.92
C ALA A 140 -29.55 -15.85 6.06
N VAL A 141 -29.84 -16.79 5.16
CA VAL A 141 -28.93 -17.35 4.15
C VAL A 141 -28.16 -16.24 3.44
N ASN A 142 -26.84 -16.43 3.25
CA ASN A 142 -25.95 -15.48 2.58
C ASN A 142 -26.43 -15.18 1.16
N GLU A 143 -26.98 -13.98 0.96
CA GLU A 143 -27.45 -13.47 -0.33
C GLU A 143 -26.31 -13.16 -1.32
N ALA A 144 -25.05 -13.30 -0.87
CA ALA A 144 -23.85 -13.14 -1.70
C ALA A 144 -23.61 -14.30 -2.70
N TYR A 145 -24.33 -15.42 -2.59
CA TYR A 145 -24.27 -16.53 -3.54
C TYR A 145 -25.66 -16.83 -4.10
N ARG A 146 -26.02 -16.11 -5.17
CA ARG A 146 -27.25 -16.35 -5.95
C ARG A 146 -26.85 -16.92 -7.32
N PRO A 147 -27.01 -18.24 -7.56
CA PRO A 147 -26.57 -18.90 -8.79
C PRO A 147 -27.45 -18.59 -10.01
N ASP A 148 -28.64 -18.05 -9.80
CA ASP A 148 -29.66 -17.73 -10.81
C ASP A 148 -29.22 -16.68 -11.84
N LYS A 149 -28.22 -15.84 -11.51
CA LYS A 149 -27.68 -14.85 -12.47
C LYS A 149 -26.74 -15.44 -13.52
N TYR A 150 -26.10 -16.58 -13.25
CA TYR A 150 -25.21 -17.22 -14.24
C TYR A 150 -26.03 -17.96 -15.31
N GLU A 151 -27.14 -18.60 -14.93
CA GLU A 151 -28.06 -19.28 -15.86
C GLU A 151 -28.80 -18.31 -16.80
N GLN A 152 -29.07 -17.07 -16.36
CA GLN A 152 -29.60 -16.01 -17.23
C GLN A 152 -28.59 -15.47 -18.25
N PHE A 153 -27.29 -15.59 -17.97
CA PHE A 153 -26.23 -15.17 -18.89
C PHE A 153 -25.99 -16.23 -19.99
N GLU A 154 -25.96 -17.53 -19.63
CA GLU A 154 -25.81 -18.62 -20.61
C GLU A 154 -27.00 -18.75 -21.57
N SER A 155 -28.21 -18.38 -21.15
CA SER A 155 -29.40 -18.38 -22.02
C SER A 155 -29.50 -17.18 -22.97
N SER A 156 -28.56 -16.22 -22.86
CA SER A 156 -28.48 -15.03 -23.72
C SER A 156 -27.37 -15.09 -24.77
N LEU A 157 -26.61 -16.20 -24.79
CA LEU A 157 -25.65 -16.58 -25.85
C LEU A 157 -26.30 -17.54 -26.85
#